data_AF-A0ABD0S105-F1
#
_entry.id   AF-A0ABD0S105-F1
#
_cell.length_a   1.000
_cell.length_b   1.000
_cell.length_c   1.000
_cell.angle_alpha   90.00
_cell.angle_beta   90.00
_cell.angle_gamma   90.00
#
_symmetry.space_group_name_H-M   'P 1'
#
loop_
_entity.id
_entity.type
_entity.pdbx_description
1 polymer ?
#
loop_
_entity_poly.entity_id
_entity_poly.type
_entity_poly.pdbx_seq_one_letter_code
_entity_poly.pdbx_strand_id
1 'polypeptide(L)'
;SFGDLVHKPLLVDLTVEEGQRLKVIYGSCSGFHAVDVDSGAVYDIYLPTHIQMSIQTHAIIILPNSEGIELLVCYEDEGVYVNTYGRITKDVVLQWGEMPTSV
;
A
#
# COMPACT_ATOMS: atom_id res chain seq x y z
N SER A 1 -7.29 -14.53 12.95
CA SER A 1 -5.84 -14.59 12.67
C SER A 1 -5.68 -14.81 11.18
N PHE A 2 -4.96 -13.94 10.46
CA PHE A 2 -4.69 -14.08 9.03
C PHE A 2 -3.47 -14.99 8.81
N GLY A 3 -3.67 -16.29 9.07
CA GLY A 3 -2.57 -17.24 9.32
C GLY A 3 -1.56 -17.44 8.18
N ASP A 4 -1.96 -17.25 6.93
CA ASP A 4 -1.13 -17.60 5.75
C ASP A 4 -1.08 -16.48 4.71
N LEU A 5 -0.64 -15.27 5.11
CA LEU A 5 -0.34 -14.22 4.13
C LEU A 5 0.84 -14.64 3.25
N VAL A 6 0.66 -14.58 1.92
CA VAL A 6 1.71 -14.90 0.94
C VAL A 6 2.95 -14.03 1.15
N HIS A 7 2.72 -12.75 1.44
CA HIS A 7 3.77 -11.79 1.73
C HIS A 7 3.76 -11.43 3.21
N LYS A 8 4.94 -11.52 3.85
CA LYS A 8 5.11 -11.14 5.25
C LYS A 8 4.89 -9.62 5.41
N PRO A 9 3.96 -9.17 6.27
CA PRO A 9 3.79 -7.76 6.56
C PRO A 9 5.02 -7.16 7.27
N LEU A 10 5.46 -6.00 6.81
CA LEU A 10 6.51 -5.16 7.41
C LEU A 10 5.93 -3.85 7.96
N LEU A 11 4.90 -3.33 7.30
CA LEU A 11 4.12 -2.15 7.69
C LEU A 11 2.64 -2.52 7.54
N VAL A 12 1.78 -2.03 8.42
CA VAL A 12 0.34 -2.31 8.37
C VAL A 12 -0.42 -1.04 8.74
N ASP A 13 -1.49 -0.75 8.00
CA ASP A 13 -2.47 0.28 8.33
C ASP A 13 -3.90 -0.24 8.05
N LEU A 14 -4.91 0.45 8.57
CA LEU A 14 -6.32 0.12 8.40
C LEU A 14 -7.04 1.32 7.78
N THR A 15 -7.72 1.09 6.66
CA THR A 15 -8.61 2.09 6.07
C THR A 15 -10.08 1.72 6.25
N VAL A 16 -10.92 2.76 6.35
CA VAL A 16 -12.37 2.66 6.42
C VAL A 16 -12.95 3.30 5.16
N GLU A 17 -13.41 2.44 4.24
CA GLU A 17 -14.04 2.86 3.00
C GLU A 17 -15.53 3.15 3.18
N GLU A 18 -15.99 4.24 2.56
CA GLU A 18 -17.42 4.62 2.51
C GLU A 18 -18.08 4.61 3.92
N GLY A 19 -17.30 4.89 4.97
CA GLY A 19 -17.73 4.98 6.36
C GLY A 19 -17.97 3.63 7.08
N GLN A 20 -17.76 2.48 6.43
CA GLN A 20 -18.03 1.18 7.07
C GLN A 20 -17.17 0.00 6.60
N ARG A 21 -16.63 0.01 5.38
CA ARG A 21 -15.92 -1.13 4.83
C ARG A 21 -14.47 -1.11 5.29
N LEU A 22 -14.04 -2.14 6.01
CA LEU A 22 -12.69 -2.20 6.56
C LEU A 22 -11.76 -2.94 5.60
N LYS A 23 -10.60 -2.32 5.31
CA LYS A 23 -9.49 -3.00 4.63
C LYS A 23 -8.20 -2.77 5.38
N VAL A 24 -7.46 -3.86 5.60
CA VAL A 24 -6.09 -3.78 6.11
C VAL A 24 -5.16 -3.62 4.91
N ILE A 25 -4.32 -2.60 4.91
CA ILE A 25 -3.28 -2.39 3.92
C ILE A 25 -1.95 -2.75 4.55
N TYR A 26 -1.12 -3.52 3.87
CA TYR A 26 0.21 -3.83 4.37
C TYR A 26 1.30 -3.73 3.31
N GLY A 27 2.44 -3.21 3.73
CA GLY A 27 3.68 -3.20 2.97
C GLY A 27 4.48 -4.46 3.24
N SER A 28 5.19 -4.96 2.24
CA SER A 28 6.06 -6.12 2.29
C SER A 28 7.32 -5.87 1.45
N CYS A 29 8.29 -6.79 1.50
CA CYS A 29 9.46 -6.72 0.64
C CYS A 29 9.17 -6.88 -0.86
N SER A 30 7.94 -7.22 -1.26
CA SER A 30 7.56 -7.37 -2.67
C SER A 30 6.67 -6.23 -3.19
N GLY A 31 6.15 -5.38 -2.30
CA GLY A 31 5.12 -4.40 -2.65
C GLY A 31 4.07 -4.24 -1.56
N PHE A 32 2.93 -3.67 -1.95
CA PHE A 32 1.80 -3.35 -1.09
C PHE A 32 0.58 -4.19 -1.43
N HIS A 33 -0.15 -4.57 -0.39
CA HIS A 33 -1.21 -5.56 -0.40
C HIS A 33 -2.40 -5.07 0.40
N ALA A 34 -3.57 -5.60 0.10
CA ALA A 34 -4.79 -5.37 0.86
C ALA A 34 -5.41 -6.68 1.34
N VAL A 35 -6.04 -6.62 2.50
CA VAL A 35 -6.94 -7.64 3.03
C VAL A 35 -8.30 -7.01 3.22
N ASP A 36 -9.30 -7.51 2.49
CA ASP A 36 -10.69 -7.19 2.74
C ASP A 36 -11.14 -7.90 4.02
N VAL A 37 -11.51 -7.14 5.05
CA VAL A 37 -11.73 -7.69 6.40
C VAL A 37 -12.98 -8.55 6.48
N ASP A 38 -14.00 -8.23 5.69
CA ASP A 38 -15.28 -8.93 5.69
C ASP A 38 -15.17 -10.30 5.01
N SER A 39 -14.48 -10.36 3.88
CA SER A 39 -14.30 -11.58 3.09
C SER A 39 -13.04 -12.38 3.44
N GLY A 40 -12.04 -11.73 4.04
CA GLY A 40 -10.70 -12.28 4.25
C GLY A 40 -9.86 -12.38 2.97
N ALA A 41 -10.34 -11.84 1.84
CA ALA A 41 -9.63 -11.89 0.58
C ALA A 41 -8.34 -11.06 0.65
N VAL A 42 -7.25 -11.63 0.14
CA VAL A 42 -5.93 -10.98 0.08
C VAL A 42 -5.55 -10.77 -1.37
N TYR A 43 -5.09 -9.58 -1.70
CA TYR A 43 -4.70 -9.23 -3.07
C TYR A 43 -3.65 -8.11 -3.10
N ASP A 44 -2.87 -8.07 -4.18
CA ASP A 44 -1.87 -7.03 -4.40
C ASP A 44 -2.56 -5.71 -4.79
N ILE A 45 -2.09 -4.58 -4.24
CA ILE A 45 -2.50 -3.24 -4.69
C ILE A 45 -1.40 -2.54 -5.49
N TYR A 46 -0.13 -2.81 -5.19
CA TYR A 46 0.97 -2.24 -5.95
C TYR A 46 2.22 -3.11 -5.84
N LEU A 47 2.74 -3.56 -6.99
CA LEU A 47 4.00 -4.28 -7.12
C LEU A 47 4.92 -3.50 -8.07
N PRO A 48 6.04 -2.93 -7.60
CA PRO A 48 6.98 -2.25 -8.48
C PRO A 48 7.63 -3.25 -9.43
N THR A 49 7.52 -3.01 -10.74
CA THR A 49 8.00 -3.95 -11.78
C THR A 49 9.40 -3.64 -12.28
N HIS A 50 9.89 -2.41 -12.06
CA HIS A 50 11.22 -1.97 -12.51
C HIS A 50 12.33 -2.37 -11.52
N ILE A 51 11.97 -2.80 -10.30
CA ILE A 51 12.89 -3.33 -9.28
C ILE A 51 12.72 -4.85 -9.25
N GLN A 52 13.78 -5.58 -9.60
CA GLN A 52 13.75 -7.05 -9.65
C GLN A 52 14.09 -7.71 -8.30
N MET A 53 14.45 -6.91 -7.30
CA MET A 53 14.83 -7.35 -5.94
C MET A 53 13.78 -6.94 -4.90
N SER A 54 14.02 -7.25 -3.63
CA SER A 54 13.18 -6.78 -2.53
C SER A 54 13.21 -5.27 -2.40
N ILE A 55 12.06 -4.67 -2.06
CA ILE A 55 11.94 -3.26 -1.73
C ILE A 55 11.89 -3.01 -0.21
N GLN A 56 12.24 -1.81 0.21
CA GLN A 56 11.99 -1.25 1.52
C GLN A 56 10.73 -0.38 1.47
N THR A 57 9.68 -0.81 2.17
CA THR A 57 8.45 0.01 2.33
C THR A 57 8.63 1.01 3.46
N HIS A 58 8.24 2.27 3.23
CA HIS A 58 8.36 3.36 4.20
C HIS A 58 7.03 3.77 4.80
N ALA A 59 5.98 3.94 3.98
CA ALA A 59 4.71 4.47 4.46
C ALA A 59 3.51 4.02 3.62
N ILE A 60 2.35 3.97 4.26
CA ILE A 60 1.03 3.91 3.67
C ILE A 60 0.30 5.15 4.16
N ILE A 61 -0.13 6.01 3.25
CA ILE A 61 -0.79 7.27 3.59
C ILE A 61 -2.18 7.26 2.97
N ILE A 62 -3.22 7.22 3.80
CA ILE A 62 -4.60 7.35 3.34
C ILE A 62 -4.85 8.82 2.97
N LEU A 63 -5.24 9.08 1.72
CA LEU A 63 -5.42 10.44 1.24
C LEU A 63 -6.72 11.02 1.80
N PRO A 64 -6.69 12.28 2.27
CA PRO A 64 -7.88 12.94 2.79
C PRO A 64 -8.92 13.13 1.68
N ASN A 65 -10.20 13.18 2.06
CA ASN A 65 -11.34 13.38 1.15
C ASN A 65 -11.49 12.32 0.05
N SER A 66 -10.92 11.13 0.24
CA SER A 66 -11.01 9.99 -0.70
C SER A 66 -11.97 8.90 -0.23
N GLU A 67 -12.72 9.15 0.85
CA GLU A 67 -13.53 8.13 1.53
C GLU A 67 -12.73 6.88 1.90
N GLY A 68 -11.42 7.01 2.18
CA GLY A 68 -10.54 5.90 2.54
C GLY A 68 -10.04 5.06 1.36
N ILE A 69 -10.39 5.43 0.12
CA ILE A 69 -10.11 4.62 -1.08
C ILE A 69 -8.74 4.92 -1.68
N GLU A 70 -8.30 6.18 -1.65
CA GLU A 70 -7.02 6.58 -2.27
C GLU A 70 -5.88 6.59 -1.27
N LEU A 71 -4.73 6.11 -1.73
CA LEU A 71 -3.51 5.94 -0.95
C LEU A 71 -2.34 6.59 -1.68
N LEU A 72 -1.37 7.08 -0.91
CA LEU A 72 0.02 7.23 -1.34
C LEU A 72 0.83 6.13 -0.65
N VAL A 73 1.47 5.27 -1.43
CA VAL A 73 2.39 4.24 -0.93
C VAL A 73 3.82 4.65 -1.21
N CYS A 74 4.69 4.58 -0.21
CA CYS A 74 6.08 5.02 -0.30
C CYS A 74 7.03 3.84 -0.09
N TYR A 75 7.95 3.62 -1.03
CA TYR A 75 8.96 2.58 -0.99
C TYR A 75 10.23 3.08 -1.65
N GLU A 76 11.40 2.63 -1.18
CA GLU A 76 12.68 3.18 -1.65
C GLU A 76 12.64 4.73 -1.66
N ASP A 77 13.11 5.35 -2.75
CA ASP A 77 13.00 6.77 -3.02
C ASP A 77 11.73 7.16 -3.82
N GLU A 78 10.72 6.28 -3.91
CA GLU A 78 9.53 6.46 -4.75
C GLU A 78 8.20 6.47 -3.99
N GLY A 79 7.25 7.23 -4.52
CA GLY A 79 5.90 7.40 -3.97
C GLY A 79 4.87 7.29 -5.08
N VAL A 80 3.89 6.40 -4.90
CA VAL A 80 2.90 6.09 -5.93
C VAL A 80 1.48 6.30 -5.39
N TYR A 81 0.68 7.03 -6.17
CA TYR A 81 -0.74 7.21 -5.92
C TYR A 81 -1.52 6.00 -6.45
N VAL A 82 -2.14 5.25 -5.55
CA VAL A 82 -2.87 4.02 -5.85
C VAL A 82 -4.17 4.01 -5.07
N ASN A 83 -5.19 3.31 -5.53
CA ASN A 83 -6.35 3.00 -4.70
C ASN A 83 -6.25 1.60 -4.08
N THR A 84 -7.12 1.34 -3.11
CA THR A 84 -7.25 0.04 -2.43
C THR A 84 -7.73 -1.11 -3.33
N TYR A 85 -7.96 -0.85 -4.62
CA TYR A 85 -8.31 -1.83 -5.66
C TYR A 85 -7.16 -2.08 -6.64
N GLY A 86 -5.98 -1.53 -6.36
CA GLY A 86 -4.77 -1.72 -7.15
C GLY A 86 -4.69 -0.90 -8.44
N ARG A 87 -5.46 0.18 -8.55
CA ARG A 87 -5.38 1.10 -9.69
C ARG A 87 -4.54 2.30 -9.35
N ILE A 88 -3.63 2.67 -10.26
CA ILE A 88 -2.90 3.94 -10.22
C ILE A 88 -3.91 5.08 -10.41
N THR A 89 -3.93 6.04 -9.49
CA THR A 89 -4.89 7.16 -9.51
C THR A 89 -4.29 8.47 -10.02
N LYS A 90 -2.95 8.58 -10.06
CA LYS A 90 -2.24 9.68 -10.73
C LYS A 90 -1.09 9.14 -11.56
N ASP A 91 -0.95 9.67 -12.78
CA ASP A 91 0.11 9.30 -13.73
C ASP A 91 1.44 10.02 -13.42
N VAL A 92 1.77 10.08 -12.13
CA VAL A 92 3.02 10.65 -11.64
C VAL A 92 3.55 9.77 -10.51
N VAL A 93 4.85 9.47 -10.60
CA VAL A 93 5.61 8.88 -9.50
C VAL A 93 6.34 10.03 -8.81
N LEU A 94 6.18 10.13 -7.49
CA LEU A 94 7.00 11.02 -6.68
C LEU A 94 8.36 10.37 -6.49
N GLN A 95 9.42 11.15 -6.64
CA GLN A 95 10.78 10.68 -6.38
C GLN A 95 11.47 11.63 -5.41
N TRP A 96 11.95 11.09 -4.30
CA TRP A 96 12.76 11.83 -3.34
C TRP A 96 14.22 11.82 -3.80
N GLY A 97 14.93 12.94 -3.58
CA GLY A 97 16.34 13.05 -3.98
C GLY A 97 17.30 12.19 -3.15
N GLU A 98 16.84 11.72 -1.99
CA GLU A 98 17.55 10.82 -1.08
C GLU A 98 16.54 9.85 -0.44
N MET A 99 17.02 8.69 0.02
CA MET A 99 16.19 7.70 0.70
C MET A 99 15.52 8.29 1.95
N PRO A 100 14.20 8.12 2.15
CA PRO A 100 13.53 8.59 3.36
C PRO A 100 14.09 7.90 4.60
N THR A 101 14.60 8.69 5.55
CA THR A 101 15.15 8.17 6.81
C THR A 101 14.09 8.01 7.92
N SER A 102 12.93 8.66 7.79
CA SER A 102 11.76 8.49 8.66
C SER A 102 10.47 9.04 8.03
N VAL A 103 9.32 8.39 8.28
CA VAL A 103 7.95 8.92 8.10
C VAL A 103 7.21 8.81 9.42
#